data_AF-A0A6V7LB74-F1
#
_entry.id   AF-A0A6V7LB74-F1
#
_cell.length_a   1.000
_cell.length_b   1.000
_cell.length_c   1.000
_cell.angle_alpha   90.00
_cell.angle_beta   90.00
_cell.angle_gamma   90.00
#
_symmetry.space_group_name_H-M   'P 1'
#
loop_
_entity.id
_entity.type
_entity.pdbx_description
1 polymer ?
#
loop_
_entity_poly.entity_id
_entity_poly.type
_entity_poly.pdbx_seq_one_letter_code
_entity_poly.pdbx_strand_id
1 'polypeptide(L)' 'QTSKAESACKSTPCVTVDLYYESLCTDSMNFIKTQLVPSYYYLKDYLSINFIPYGKAS' A
#
# COMPACT_ATOMS: atom_id res chain seq x y z
N GLN A 1 -9.60 -0.57 -27.14
CA GLN A 1 -9.35 -1.86 -26.45
C GLN A 1 -8.43 -1.54 -25.27
N THR A 2 -9.00 -0.99 -24.20
CA THR A 2 -9.25 -1.63 -22.88
C THR A 2 -7.97 -2.01 -22.13
N SER A 3 -7.58 -1.15 -21.18
CA SER A 3 -6.98 -1.50 -19.89
C SER A 3 -6.99 -0.26 -18.99
N LYS A 4 -8.17 0.10 -18.47
CA LYS A 4 -8.28 1.03 -17.34
C LYS A 4 -7.92 0.19 -16.12
N ALA A 5 -6.72 0.40 -15.56
CA ALA A 5 -6.44 -0.07 -14.22
C ALA A 5 -7.58 0.44 -13.33
N GLU A 6 -8.30 -0.51 -12.72
CA GLU A 6 -9.45 -0.26 -11.88
C GLU A 6 -9.08 0.79 -10.83
N SER A 7 -9.89 1.84 -10.68
CA SER A 7 -9.63 2.86 -9.67
C SER A 7 -9.75 2.22 -8.30
N ALA A 8 -8.63 1.93 -7.65
CA ALA A 8 -8.58 1.25 -6.35
C ALA A 8 -9.30 2.01 -5.23
N CYS A 9 -9.53 3.32 -5.42
CA CYS A 9 -10.25 4.18 -4.49
C CYS A 9 -11.73 4.33 -4.85
N LYS A 10 -12.58 4.39 -3.82
CA LYS A 10 -14.02 4.68 -3.94
C LYS A 10 -14.33 6.19 -3.91
N SER A 11 -13.39 7.03 -3.48
CA SER A 11 -13.59 8.47 -3.30
C SER A 11 -12.43 9.32 -3.86
N THR A 12 -12.71 10.60 -4.12
CA THR A 12 -11.74 11.60 -4.59
C THR A 12 -11.44 12.65 -3.52
N PRO A 13 -10.17 13.05 -3.33
CA PRO A 13 -8.99 12.61 -4.07
C PRO A 13 -8.54 11.20 -3.65
N CYS A 14 -8.15 10.40 -4.64
CA CYS A 14 -7.50 9.12 -4.44
C CYS A 14 -5.99 9.34 -4.31
N VAL A 15 -5.39 8.87 -3.22
CA VAL A 15 -3.96 9.01 -2.93
C VAL A 15 -3.28 7.68 -3.19
N THR A 16 -2.31 7.68 -4.09
CA THR A 16 -1.47 6.51 -4.36
C THR A 16 -0.37 6.40 -3.33
N VAL A 17 -0.21 5.20 -2.76
CA VAL A 17 0.83 4.88 -1.77
C VAL A 17 1.62 3.67 -2.27
N ASP A 18 2.87 3.89 -2.66
CA ASP A 18 3.77 2.80 -3.04
C ASP A 18 4.60 2.38 -1.83
N LEU A 19 4.29 1.21 -1.27
CA LEU A 19 4.98 0.66 -0.11
C LEU A 19 6.08 -0.29 -0.54
N TYR A 20 7.32 0.17 -0.44
CA TYR A 20 8.51 -0.64 -0.59
C TYR A 20 8.86 -1.30 0.73
N TYR A 21 8.89 -2.64 0.75
CA TYR A 21 9.08 -3.39 2.00
C TYR A 21 9.85 -4.68 1.78
N GLU A 22 10.58 -5.13 2.81
CA GLU A 22 11.22 -6.44 2.83
C GLU A 22 10.43 -7.38 3.75
N SER A 23 10.04 -8.56 3.25
CA SER A 23 9.11 -9.44 3.98
C SER A 23 9.63 -9.91 5.34
N LEU A 24 10.95 -10.01 5.51
CA LEU A 24 11.60 -10.46 6.75
C LEU A 24 12.21 -9.31 7.56
N CYS A 25 12.09 -8.06 7.10
CA CYS A 25 12.58 -6.90 7.86
C CYS A 25 11.59 -6.53 8.97
N THR A 26 12.07 -6.48 10.20
CA THR A 26 11.28 -6.15 11.39
C THR A 26 10.59 -4.79 11.26
N ASP A 27 11.29 -3.78 10.76
CA ASP A 27 10.73 -2.42 10.64
C ASP A 27 9.63 -2.35 9.57
N SER A 28 9.83 -3.01 8.42
CA SER A 28 8.81 -3.15 7.39
C SER A 28 7.55 -3.82 7.93
N MET A 29 7.70 -4.92 8.67
CA MET A 29 6.57 -5.62 9.30
C MET A 29 5.86 -4.74 10.35
N ASN A 30 6.64 -4.02 11.18
CA ASN A 30 6.10 -3.16 12.22
C ASN A 30 5.33 -1.97 11.63
N PHE A 31 5.82 -1.34 10.57
CA PHE A 31 5.11 -0.28 9.86
C PHE A 31 3.75 -0.77 9.35
N ILE A 32 3.72 -1.93 8.66
CA ILE A 32 2.48 -2.49 8.11
C ILE A 32 1.48 -2.75 9.24
N LYS A 33 1.91 -3.43 10.31
CA LYS A 33 1.02 -3.87 11.40
C LYS A 33 0.52 -2.72 12.27
N THR A 34 1.40 -1.77 12.60
CA THR A 34 1.12 -0.77 13.65
C THR A 34 0.70 0.58 13.10
N GLN A 35 1.02 0.90 11.84
CA GLN A 35 0.70 2.19 11.22
C GLN A 35 -0.28 2.02 10.07
N LEU A 36 0.06 1.18 9.09
CA LEU A 36 -0.72 1.07 7.86
C LEU A 36 -2.08 0.43 8.11
N VAL A 37 -2.12 -0.75 8.76
CA VAL A 37 -3.37 -1.49 9.00
C VAL A 37 -4.38 -0.67 9.83
N PRO A 38 -4.00 -0.04 10.97
CA PRO A 38 -4.93 0.81 11.71
C PRO A 38 -5.46 1.99 10.89
N SER A 39 -4.59 2.65 10.12
CA SER A 39 -4.97 3.79 9.27
C SER A 39 -5.88 3.37 8.11
N TYR A 40 -5.69 2.18 7.56
CA TYR A 40 -6.45 1.66 6.43
C TYR A 40 -7.95 1.53 6.73
N TYR A 41 -8.33 1.21 7.98
CA TYR A 41 -9.74 1.16 8.36
C TYR A 41 -10.51 2.45 8.07
N TYR A 42 -9.85 3.60 8.24
CA TYR A 42 -10.45 4.92 8.03
C TYR A 42 -10.23 5.45 6.60
N LEU A 43 -9.13 5.06 5.96
CA LEU A 43 -8.65 5.69 4.73
C LEU A 43 -8.79 4.81 3.48
N LYS A 44 -9.19 3.53 3.60
CA LYS A 44 -9.26 2.58 2.47
C LYS A 44 -10.00 3.08 1.23
N ASP A 45 -10.99 3.95 1.40
CA ASP A 45 -11.80 4.44 0.28
C ASP A 45 -11.06 5.53 -0.52
N TYR A 46 -10.04 6.15 0.09
CA TYR A 46 -9.20 7.22 -0.49
C TYR A 46 -7.78 6.76 -0.82
N LEU A 47 -7.38 5.53 -0.52
CA LEU A 47 -6.02 5.03 -0.72
C LEU A 47 -5.95 3.96 -1.82
N SER A 48 -4.99 4.13 -2.73
CA SER A 48 -4.56 3.11 -3.68
C SER A 48 -3.18 2.64 -3.28
N ILE A 49 -3.09 1.48 -2.62
CA ILE A 49 -1.81 0.99 -2.06
C ILE A 49 -1.21 -0.07 -2.97
N ASN A 50 0.03 0.15 -3.41
CA ASN A 50 0.83 -0.83 -4.12
C ASN A 50 1.90 -1.40 -3.19
N PHE A 51 1.90 -2.72 -3.02
CA PHE A 51 2.92 -3.42 -2.22
C PHE A 51 4.06 -3.87 -3.13
N ILE A 52 5.23 -3.28 -2.95
CA ILE A 52 6.41 -3.55 -3.77
C ILE A 52 7.44 -4.27 -2.89
N PRO A 53 7.54 -5.60 -2.99
CA PRO A 53 8.55 -6.34 -2.24
C PRO A 53 9.93 -5.94 -2.76
N TYR A 54 10.70 -5.26 -1.92
CA TYR A 54 12.10 -5.02 -2.16
C TYR A 54 12.84 -6.30 -1.74
N GLY A 55 13.52 -6.93 -2.69
CA GLY A 55 14.49 -7.96 -2.38
C GLY A 55 15.83 -7.26 -2.23
N LYS A 56 16.43 -7.31 -1.06
CA LYS A 56 17.89 -7.16 -0.96
C LYS A 56 18.52 -8.30 -1.76
N ALA A 57 18.73 -8.09 -3.05
CA ALA A 57 19.71 -8.84 -3.83
C ALA A 57 21.07 -8.46 -3.23
N SER A 58 21.54 -9.26 -2.29
CA SER A 58 22.91 -9.18 -1.79
C SER A 58 23.80 -9.97 -2.75
#